data_AF-A0A950A544-F1
#
_entry.id   AF-A0A950A544-F1
#
_cell.length_a   1.000
_cell.length_b   1.000
_cell.length_c   1.000
_cell.angle_alpha   90.00
_cell.angle_beta   90.00
_cell.angle_gamma   90.00
#
_symmetry.space_group_name_H-M   'P 1'
#
loop_
_entity.id
_entity.type
_entity.pdbx_description
1 polymer ?
#
loop_
_entity_poly.entity_id
_entity_poly.type
_entity_poly.pdbx_seq_one_letter_code
_entity_poly.pdbx_strand_id
1 'polypeptide(L)' 'MKEVLTEIGVWKARGDRIALATVIDVQRSAPRPPGSKMAVNEHGEIAGSVSGGCVEGAVAEIADAILRGGPPQ' A
#
# COMPACT_ATOMS: atom_id res chain seq x y z
N MET A 1 3.89 11.13 -3.22
CA MET A 1 4.83 9.98 -3.29
C MET A 1 5.93 10.02 -2.23
N LYS A 2 6.36 11.18 -1.72
CA LYS A 2 7.29 11.25 -0.58
C LYS A 2 6.76 10.56 0.69
N GLU A 3 5.44 10.59 0.90
CA GLU A 3 4.74 10.03 2.07
C GLU A 3 4.80 8.51 2.27
N VAL A 4 5.42 7.76 1.35
CA VAL A 4 5.53 6.30 1.52
C VAL A 4 6.99 5.87 1.68
N LEU A 5 7.93 6.62 1.11
CA LEU A 5 9.34 6.23 1.12
C LEU A 5 9.97 6.39 2.51
N THR A 6 9.55 7.40 3.27
CA THR A 6 10.05 7.63 4.64
C THR A 6 9.66 6.46 5.54
N GLU A 7 8.39 6.08 5.53
CA GLU A 7 7.79 5.02 6.34
C GLU A 7 8.34 3.65 5.93
N ILE A 8 8.44 3.38 4.63
CA ILE A 8 9.12 2.18 4.11
C ILE A 8 10.57 2.13 4.61
N GLY A 9 11.28 3.25 4.62
CA GLY A 9 12.64 3.33 5.15
C GLY A 9 12.72 2.94 6.63
N VAL A 10 11.79 3.45 7.44
CA VAL A 10 11.68 3.12 8.88
C VAL A 10 11.36 1.64 9.08
N TRP A 11 10.34 1.10 8.42
CA TRP A 11 9.94 -0.30 8.52
C TRP A 11 11.03 -1.26 8.04
N LYS A 12 11.69 -0.92 6.93
CA LYS A 12 12.82 -1.69 6.43
C LYS A 12 13.98 -1.70 7.41
N ALA A 13 14.24 -0.59 8.11
CA ALA A 13 15.27 -0.54 9.15
C ALA A 13 14.91 -1.37 10.39
N ARG A 14 13.61 -1.61 10.66
CA ARG A 14 13.12 -2.52 11.70
C ARG A 14 13.17 -4.00 11.29
N GLY A 15 13.37 -4.28 10.00
CA GLY A 15 13.31 -5.63 9.44
C GLY A 15 11.90 -6.10 9.09
N ASP A 16 10.93 -5.20 9.08
CA ASP A 16 9.54 -5.53 8.79
C ASP A 16 9.38 -5.93 7.32
N ARG A 17 8.52 -6.91 7.07
CA ARG A 17 8.00 -7.20 5.73
C ARG A 17 6.99 -6.15 5.32
N ILE A 18 7.03 -5.75 4.05
CA ILE A 18 6.25 -4.64 3.51
C ILE A 18 5.63 -5.06 2.17
N ALA A 19 4.34 -4.83 2.03
CA ALA A 19 3.61 -4.90 0.77
C ALA A 19 3.37 -3.48 0.24
N LEU A 20 3.50 -3.30 -1.08
CA LEU A 20 3.33 -2.01 -1.75
C LEU A 20 2.26 -2.11 -2.83
N ALA A 21 1.14 -1.43 -2.63
CA ALA A 21 0.11 -1.24 -3.64
C ALA A 21 0.43 0.01 -4.49
N THR A 22 0.25 -0.10 -5.80
CA THR A 22 0.39 1.01 -6.75
C THR A 22 -0.82 1.06 -7.65
N VAL A 23 -1.46 2.23 -7.78
CA VAL A 23 -2.50 2.45 -8.78
C VAL A 23 -1.85 2.43 -10.16
N ILE A 24 -2.20 1.45 -11.00
CA ILE A 24 -1.63 1.32 -12.36
C ILE A 24 -2.49 1.97 -13.44
N ASP A 25 -3.80 2.04 -13.23
CA ASP A 25 -4.77 2.61 -14.18
C ASP A 25 -6.04 3.06 -13.45
N VAL A 26 -6.83 3.93 -14.08
CA VAL A 26 -8.13 4.40 -13.59
C VAL A 26 -9.13 4.51 -14.74
N GLN A 27 -10.29 3.89 -14.58
CA GLN A 27 -11.39 4.01 -15.54
C GLN A 27 -12.35 5.08 -15.04
N ARG A 28 -12.20 6.33 -15.54
CA ARG A 28 -12.92 7.58 -15.16
C ARG A 28 -12.23 8.38 -14.04
N SER A 29 -12.94 9.38 -13.53
CA SER A 29 -12.48 10.23 -12.43
C SER A 29 -12.28 9.39 -11.17
N ALA A 30 -11.04 9.33 -10.70
CA ALA A 30 -10.66 8.69 -9.44
C ALA A 30 -10.00 9.75 -8.55
N PRO A 31 -10.16 9.70 -7.21
CA PRO A 31 -9.61 10.73 -6.34
C PRO A 31 -8.07 10.66 -6.24
N ARG A 32 -7.46 9.56 -6.71
CA ARG A 32 -6.02 9.37 -6.79
C ARG A 32 -5.63 8.93 -8.20
N PRO A 33 -4.62 9.56 -8.82
CA PRO A 33 -4.18 9.20 -10.17
C PRO A 33 -3.32 7.93 -10.18
N PRO A 34 -3.10 7.31 -11.35
CA PRO A 34 -2.06 6.30 -11.54
C PRO A 34 -0.70 6.76 -10.97
N GLY A 35 0.04 5.83 -10.38
CA GLY A 35 1.28 6.09 -9.64
C GLY A 35 1.08 6.42 -8.15
N SER A 36 -0.16 6.62 -7.70
CA SER A 36 -0.49 6.68 -6.27
C SER A 36 -0.14 5.36 -5.58
N LYS A 37 0.34 5.44 -4.34
CA LYS A 37 0.92 4.31 -3.63
C LYS A 37 0.42 4.23 -2.19
N MET A 38 0.25 3.02 -1.72
CA MET A 38 -0.04 2.68 -0.33
C MET A 38 0.87 1.53 0.07
N ALA A 39 1.53 1.65 1.23
CA ALA A 39 2.35 0.59 1.79
C ALA A 39 1.71 0.09 3.08
N VAL A 40 1.84 -1.22 3.31
CA VAL A 40 1.37 -1.91 4.50
C VAL A 40 2.50 -2.79 5.02
N ASN A 41 2.80 -2.74 6.31
CA ASN A 41 3.76 -3.66 6.92
C ASN A 41 3.06 -4.84 7.61
N GLU A 42 3.86 -5.82 8.05
CA GLU A 42 3.32 -7.03 8.71
C GLU A 42 2.67 -6.79 10.08
N HIS A 43 2.81 -5.59 10.65
CA HIS A 43 2.13 -5.18 11.87
C HIS A 43 0.80 -4.47 11.59
N GLY A 44 0.42 -4.31 10.31
CA GLY A 44 -0.79 -3.61 9.90
C GLY A 44 -0.67 -2.08 9.88
N GLU A 45 0.54 -1.53 10.04
CA GLU A 45 0.77 -0.09 9.85
C GLU A 45 0.64 0.28 8.37
N ILE A 46 0.01 1.42 8.08
CA ILE A 46 -0.33 1.89 6.73
C ILE A 46 0.31 3.24 6.46
N ALA A 47 0.88 3.42 5.26
CA ALA A 47 1.41 4.69 4.77
C ALA A 47 0.91 4.97 3.34
N GLY A 48 0.64 6.23 3.02
CA GLY A 48 0.11 6.63 1.71
C GLY A 48 -1.37 6.24 1.50
N SER A 49 -1.82 6.30 0.25
CA SER A 49 -3.22 6.07 -0.12
C SER A 49 -3.36 5.82 -1.62
N VAL A 50 -4.29 4.95 -1.99
CA VAL A 50 -4.61 4.60 -3.39
C VAL A 50 -5.96 5.16 -3.86
N SER A 51 -6.84 5.61 -2.96
CA SER A 51 -8.12 6.20 -3.36
C SER A 51 -8.50 7.45 -2.57
N GLY A 52 -8.03 7.59 -1.34
CA GLY A 52 -8.42 8.63 -0.39
C GLY A 52 -9.58 8.22 0.54
N GLY A 53 -9.93 6.92 0.63
CA GLY A 53 -10.98 6.46 1.55
C GLY A 53 -11.44 5.01 1.38
N CYS A 54 -12.47 4.79 0.57
CA CYS A 54 -13.35 3.62 0.68
C CYS A 54 -12.72 2.27 0.34
N VAL A 55 -11.60 2.21 -0.39
CA VAL A 55 -11.00 0.94 -0.83
C VAL A 55 -9.70 0.59 -0.10
N GLU A 56 -9.21 1.48 0.77
CA GLU A 56 -7.99 1.29 1.55
C GLU A 56 -8.06 0.02 2.40
N GLY A 57 -9.22 -0.26 3.02
CA GLY A 57 -9.41 -1.49 3.80
C GLY A 57 -9.25 -2.76 2.96
N ALA A 58 -9.87 -2.81 1.79
CA ALA A 58 -9.75 -3.97 0.89
C ALA A 58 -8.31 -4.16 0.39
N VAL A 59 -7.60 -3.06 0.10
CA VAL A 59 -6.19 -3.13 -0.29
C VAL A 59 -5.30 -3.57 0.87
N ALA A 60 -5.61 -3.18 2.11
CA ALA A 60 -4.92 -3.66 3.30
C ALA A 60 -5.13 -5.16 3.54
N GLU A 61 -6.33 -5.70 3.31
CA GLU A 61 -6.61 -7.13 3.40
C GLU A 61 -5.82 -7.95 2.36
N ILE A 62 -5.75 -7.46 1.12
CA ILE A 62 -4.92 -8.09 0.06
C ILE A 62 -3.44 -8.04 0.46
N ALA A 63 -2.98 -6.90 0.99
CA ALA A 63 -1.61 -6.74 1.45
C ALA A 63 -1.26 -7.72 2.58
N ASP A 64 -2.13 -7.90 3.58
CA ASP A 64 -1.96 -8.91 4.65
C ASP A 64 -1.88 -10.32 4.09
N ALA A 65 -2.75 -10.68 3.13
CA ALA A 65 -2.69 -11.98 2.47
C ALA A 65 -1.36 -12.22 1.74
N ILE A 66 -0.84 -11.22 1.03
CA ILE A 66 0.48 -11.28 0.38
C ILE A 66 1.59 -11.42 1.43
N LEU A 67 1.54 -10.65 2.51
CA LEU A 67 2.50 -10.74 3.61
C LEU A 67 2.46 -12.09 4.32
N ARG A 68 1.33 -12.80 4.31
CA ARG A 68 1.23 -14.19 4.80
C ARG A 68 1.74 -15.25 3.81
N GLY A 69 2.29 -14.85 2.67
CA GLY A 69 2.84 -15.75 1.66
C GLY A 69 1.93 -15.99 0.45
N GLY A 70 0.84 -15.24 0.33
CA GLY A 70 0.03 -15.21 -0.88
C GLY A 70 0.82 -14.61 -2.07
N PRO A 71 0.44 -14.95 -3.32
CA PRO A 71 1.08 -14.38 -4.49
C PRO A 71 0.73 -12.89 -4.66
N PRO A 72 1.64 -12.07 -5.23
CA PRO A 72 1.32 -10.71 -5.64
C PRO A 72 0.10 -10.66 -6.58
N GLN A 73 -0.70 -9.60 -6.46
CA GLN A 73 -1.86 -9.31 -7.30
C GLN A 73 -1.55 -8.17 -8.28
#